data_AF-A0A8J3WW12-F1
#
_entry.id   AF-A0A8J3WW12-F1
#
_cell.length_a   1.000
_cell.length_b   1.000
_cell.length_c   1.000
_cell.angle_alpha   90.00
_cell.angle_beta   90.00
_cell.angle_gamma   90.00
#
_symmetry.space_group_name_H-M   'P 1'
#
loop_
_entity.id
_entity.type
_entity.pdbx_description
1 polymer ?
#
loop_
_entity_poly.entity_id
_entity_poly.type
_entity_poly.pdbx_seq_one_letter_code
_entity_poly.pdbx_strand_id
1 'polypeptide(L)'
;MSTLRPPVRWPRRWPLALLALPAGVATWSGWVGLGEMTGFGPVKLLPGIADTFVINSAVTLPIGVEAYAAFALSAWLTSAPVSAGTRRFARASALAALGLGMFGQVAFHLLEVAGASKAPAAVTVLVSCLPVLVLGLGAALAHMLHRDRLAAQASPSPAPAAATTPAGGPGPGPDPHPAGPGPGRGAPRPEAAPPDAVPAPGGPGPALGPAPVPAPQPESPPALVPVGRAGGPQLRAEAAATSVALVSLPSDADRIRTALTVLGADAAPAQVIDWLRNHGVSVAPANVKSVSRRERVRRAQAESLGRVVSLTTRRTEP
;
A
#
# COMPACT_ATOMS: atom_id res chain seq x y z
N MET A 1 43.71 -17.86 34.57
CA MET A 1 43.28 -16.46 34.41
C MET A 1 42.04 -16.44 33.54
N SER A 2 40.86 -16.16 34.10
CA SER A 2 39.59 -16.19 33.34
C SER A 2 39.39 -14.88 32.60
N THR A 3 39.42 -14.92 31.27
CA THR A 3 39.16 -13.74 30.43
C THR A 3 37.67 -13.38 30.46
N LEU A 4 37.30 -12.42 31.30
CA LEU A 4 35.96 -11.83 31.28
C LEU A 4 35.74 -11.14 29.92
N ARG A 5 34.87 -11.70 29.08
CA ARG A 5 34.39 -10.99 27.88
C ARG A 5 33.70 -9.71 28.34
N PRO A 6 34.09 -8.51 27.84
CA PRO A 6 33.40 -7.29 28.20
C PRO A 6 31.93 -7.37 27.75
N PRO A 7 30.97 -6.84 28.54
CA PRO A 7 29.57 -6.91 28.21
C PRO A 7 29.30 -6.12 26.92
N VAL A 8 28.75 -6.80 25.91
CA VAL A 8 28.38 -6.18 24.63
C VAL A 8 27.25 -5.18 24.89
N ARG A 9 27.60 -3.88 24.89
CA ARG A 9 26.61 -2.81 25.04
C ARG A 9 25.76 -2.76 23.79
N TRP A 10 24.48 -3.14 23.91
CA TRP A 10 23.52 -3.00 22.82
C TRP A 10 23.47 -1.54 22.36
N PRO A 11 23.55 -1.24 21.04
CA PRO A 11 23.41 0.13 20.56
C PRO A 11 22.06 0.71 21.02
N ARG A 12 22.09 1.92 21.57
CA ARG A 12 20.87 2.60 22.05
C ARG A 12 19.88 2.67 20.88
N ARG A 13 18.61 2.28 21.10
CA ARG A 13 17.60 2.18 20.03
C ARG A 13 16.99 3.53 19.60
N TRP A 14 17.24 4.61 20.35
CA TRP A 14 16.67 5.94 20.08
C TRP A 14 17.04 6.56 18.72
N PRO A 15 18.25 6.39 18.13
CA PRO A 15 18.54 6.97 16.81
C PRO A 15 17.73 6.27 15.71
N LEU A 16 17.51 4.95 15.83
CA LEU A 16 16.64 4.20 14.93
C LEU A 16 15.19 4.65 15.06
N ALA A 17 14.72 4.95 16.27
CA ALA A 17 13.38 5.52 16.48
C ALA A 17 13.23 6.91 15.84
N LEU A 18 14.25 7.79 15.96
CA LEU A 18 14.25 9.12 15.32
C LEU A 18 14.36 9.07 13.79
N LEU A 19 14.96 8.02 13.22
CA LEU A 19 14.94 7.78 11.77
C LEU A 19 13.59 7.21 11.31
N ALA A 20 13.05 6.25 12.04
CA ALA A 20 11.82 5.54 11.69
C ALA A 20 10.56 6.40 11.85
N LEU A 21 10.47 7.27 12.87
CA LEU A 21 9.30 8.12 13.11
C LEU A 21 8.94 9.04 11.94
N PRO A 22 9.82 9.95 11.46
CA PRO A 22 9.49 10.85 10.36
C PRO A 22 9.33 10.10 9.03
N ALA A 23 10.11 9.04 8.79
CA ALA A 23 9.97 8.19 7.60
C ALA A 23 8.62 7.45 7.59
N GLY A 24 8.19 6.92 8.74
CA GLY A 24 6.88 6.29 8.93
C GLY A 24 5.75 7.30 8.76
N VAL A 25 5.80 8.47 9.39
CA VAL A 25 4.77 9.51 9.24
C VAL A 25 4.60 9.96 7.77
N ALA A 26 5.72 10.12 7.04
CA ALA A 26 5.68 10.45 5.62
C ALA A 26 5.11 9.30 4.77
N THR A 27 5.50 8.06 5.05
CA THR A 27 5.04 6.88 4.30
C THR A 27 3.55 6.58 4.56
N TRP A 28 3.12 6.75 5.81
CA TRP A 28 1.76 6.54 6.27
C TRP A 28 0.75 7.41 5.52
N SER A 29 0.99 8.73 5.40
CA SER A 29 0.04 9.65 4.76
C SER A 29 -0.19 9.31 3.29
N GLY A 30 0.87 8.97 2.54
CA GLY A 30 0.74 8.56 1.15
C GLY A 30 -0.02 7.25 0.97
N TRP A 31 0.14 6.27 1.87
CA TRP A 31 -0.63 5.02 1.82
C TRP A 31 -2.10 5.19 2.22
N VAL A 32 -2.41 6.04 3.21
CA VAL A 32 -3.81 6.36 3.55
C VAL A 32 -4.49 7.03 2.36
N GLY A 33 -3.88 8.06 1.77
CA GLY A 33 -4.44 8.74 0.61
C GLY A 33 -4.59 7.83 -0.61
N LEU A 34 -3.66 6.90 -0.85
CA LEU A 34 -3.77 5.89 -1.90
C LEU A 34 -4.88 4.86 -1.60
N GLY A 35 -5.07 4.49 -0.33
CA GLY A 35 -6.20 3.68 0.12
C GLY A 35 -7.54 4.35 -0.19
N GLU A 36 -7.67 5.64 0.14
CA GLU A 36 -8.87 6.43 -0.14
C GLU A 36 -9.16 6.55 -1.64
N MET A 37 -8.12 6.81 -2.47
CA MET A 37 -8.24 6.80 -3.93
C MET A 37 -8.59 5.43 -4.53
N THR A 38 -8.32 4.32 -3.82
CA THR A 38 -8.61 2.95 -4.26
C THR A 38 -9.92 2.40 -3.67
N GLY A 39 -10.66 3.21 -2.90
CA GLY A 39 -11.98 2.86 -2.36
C GLY A 39 -11.97 2.22 -0.97
N PHE A 40 -10.81 2.17 -0.30
CA PHE A 40 -10.79 2.00 1.16
C PHE A 40 -11.29 3.29 1.82
N GLY A 41 -11.90 3.16 2.99
CA GLY A 41 -12.52 4.31 3.66
C GLY A 41 -13.19 3.95 4.98
N PRO A 42 -14.04 4.84 5.53
CA PRO A 42 -14.83 4.58 6.73
C PRO A 42 -15.73 3.34 6.57
N VAL A 43 -15.45 2.29 7.34
CA VAL A 43 -16.24 1.06 7.42
C VAL A 43 -16.86 0.97 8.81
N LYS A 44 -18.18 0.75 8.86
CA LYS A 44 -18.88 0.31 10.09
C LYS A 44 -18.50 -1.14 10.37
N LEU A 45 -17.84 -1.40 11.49
CA LEU A 45 -17.39 -2.76 11.82
C LEU A 45 -18.51 -3.66 12.36
N LEU A 46 -19.55 -3.05 12.95
CA LEU A 46 -20.67 -3.74 13.58
C LEU A 46 -22.01 -3.14 13.08
N PRO A 47 -22.32 -3.24 11.77
CA PRO A 47 -23.55 -2.71 11.22
C PRO A 47 -24.78 -3.34 11.91
N GLY A 48 -25.68 -2.51 12.43
CA GLY A 48 -26.88 -2.95 13.14
C GLY A 48 -26.71 -3.35 14.62
N ILE A 49 -25.49 -3.31 15.18
CA ILE A 49 -25.25 -3.52 16.63
C ILE A 49 -24.59 -2.29 17.26
N ALA A 50 -23.56 -1.74 16.60
CA ALA A 50 -22.83 -0.56 17.05
C ALA A 50 -22.47 0.31 15.84
N ASP A 51 -23.48 0.95 15.24
CA ASP A 51 -23.35 1.78 14.03
C ASP A 51 -22.41 2.98 14.17
N THR A 52 -22.09 3.39 15.41
CA THR A 52 -21.07 4.40 15.73
C THR A 52 -19.64 3.88 15.70
N PHE A 53 -19.40 2.55 15.66
CA PHE A 53 -18.06 1.99 15.62
C PHE A 53 -17.53 1.90 14.18
N VAL A 54 -17.02 3.05 13.72
CA VAL A 54 -16.48 3.27 12.37
C VAL A 54 -14.95 3.35 12.41
N ILE A 55 -14.28 2.58 11.55
CA ILE A 55 -12.83 2.67 11.33
C ILE A 55 -12.55 3.01 9.87
N ASN A 56 -11.66 3.97 9.60
CA ASN A 56 -11.16 4.19 8.25
C ASN A 56 -10.21 3.05 7.86
N SER A 57 -10.68 2.14 7.02
CA SER A 57 -9.92 1.00 6.48
C SER A 57 -8.71 1.42 5.63
N ALA A 58 -8.65 2.66 5.12
CA ALA A 58 -7.43 3.16 4.47
C ALA A 58 -6.25 3.27 5.45
N VAL A 59 -6.52 3.34 6.76
CA VAL A 59 -5.49 3.36 7.82
C VAL A 59 -4.91 1.97 8.10
N THR A 60 -5.64 0.88 7.80
CA THR A 60 -5.13 -0.48 8.07
C THR A 60 -4.15 -0.97 6.99
N LEU A 61 -4.22 -0.41 5.77
CA LEU A 61 -3.27 -0.66 4.67
C LEU A 61 -1.81 -0.41 5.06
N PRO A 62 -1.38 0.82 5.46
CA PRO A 62 -0.01 1.08 5.86
C PRO A 62 0.40 0.22 7.06
N ILE A 63 -0.47 0.08 8.07
CA ILE A 63 -0.19 -0.72 9.27
C ILE A 63 0.18 -2.17 8.89
N GLY A 64 -0.58 -2.83 8.02
CA GLY A 64 -0.29 -4.20 7.58
C GLY A 64 1.04 -4.30 6.83
N VAL A 65 1.24 -3.45 5.82
CA VAL A 65 2.45 -3.48 4.97
C VAL A 65 3.70 -3.14 5.77
N GLU A 66 3.67 -2.10 6.61
CA GLU A 66 4.80 -1.67 7.44
C GLU A 66 5.12 -2.68 8.55
N ALA A 67 4.11 -3.25 9.22
CA ALA A 67 4.33 -4.29 10.23
C ALA A 67 5.00 -5.53 9.61
N TYR A 68 4.61 -5.92 8.39
CA TYR A 68 5.26 -7.01 7.67
C TYR A 68 6.68 -6.64 7.20
N ALA A 69 6.89 -5.43 6.68
CA ALA A 69 8.22 -4.96 6.30
C ALA A 69 9.19 -5.00 7.50
N ALA A 70 8.75 -4.50 8.66
CA ALA A 70 9.52 -4.51 9.90
C ALA A 70 9.76 -5.95 10.41
N PHE A 71 8.77 -6.84 10.32
CA PHE A 71 8.90 -8.24 10.70
C PHE A 71 9.89 -9.00 9.79
N ALA A 72 9.79 -8.83 8.48
CA ALA A 72 10.70 -9.42 7.50
C ALA A 72 12.13 -8.89 7.66
N LEU A 73 12.30 -7.58 7.86
CA LEU A 73 13.60 -6.96 8.10
C LEU A 73 14.24 -7.44 9.41
N SER A 74 13.44 -7.55 10.49
CA SER A 74 13.86 -8.11 11.78
C SER A 74 14.30 -9.58 11.64
N ALA A 75 13.52 -10.39 10.91
CA ALA A 75 13.85 -11.79 10.63
C ALA A 75 15.11 -11.95 9.75
N TRP A 76 15.34 -11.03 8.80
CA TRP A 76 16.54 -11.04 7.98
C TRP A 76 17.79 -10.63 8.76
N LEU A 77 17.70 -9.59 9.59
CA LEU A 77 18.82 -9.02 10.34
C LEU A 77 19.06 -9.66 11.72
N THR A 78 18.26 -10.66 12.10
CA THR A 78 18.42 -11.32 13.40
C THR A 78 19.77 -12.03 13.55
N SER A 79 20.36 -11.90 14.73
CA SER A 79 21.53 -12.66 15.18
C SER A 79 21.19 -14.05 15.71
N ALA A 80 19.90 -14.37 15.89
CA ALA A 80 19.45 -15.70 16.25
C ALA A 80 19.78 -16.73 15.14
N PRO A 81 20.03 -18.01 15.48
CA PRO A 81 20.16 -19.07 14.50
C PRO A 81 18.81 -19.25 13.76
N VAL A 82 18.86 -19.04 12.44
CA VAL A 82 17.77 -19.27 11.49
C VAL A 82 18.38 -19.91 10.24
N SER A 83 17.62 -20.76 9.55
CA SER A 83 18.11 -21.48 8.38
C SER A 83 18.38 -20.54 7.20
N ALA A 84 19.27 -20.95 6.30
CA ALA A 84 19.60 -20.17 5.11
C ALA A 84 18.37 -19.89 4.23
N GLY A 85 17.42 -20.84 4.17
CA GLY A 85 16.13 -20.69 3.51
C GLY A 85 15.28 -19.57 4.12
N THR A 86 15.06 -19.62 5.43
CA THR A 86 14.32 -18.56 6.17
C THR A 86 14.97 -17.20 5.99
N ARG A 87 16.31 -17.11 6.10
CA ARG A 87 17.02 -15.83 5.94
C ARG A 87 16.94 -15.29 4.51
N ARG A 88 16.97 -16.16 3.49
CA ARG A 88 16.79 -15.76 2.08
C ARG A 88 15.37 -15.26 1.82
N PHE A 89 14.35 -15.95 2.34
CA PHE A 89 12.95 -15.53 2.24
C PHE A 89 12.75 -14.17 2.93
N ALA A 90 13.16 -14.03 4.19
CA ALA A 90 13.08 -12.79 4.94
C ALA A 90 13.79 -11.61 4.23
N ARG A 91 14.97 -11.84 3.64
CA ARG A 91 15.68 -10.83 2.84
C ARG A 91 14.88 -10.40 1.61
N ALA A 92 14.38 -11.35 0.83
CA ALA A 92 13.61 -11.06 -0.37
C ALA A 92 12.33 -10.28 -0.01
N SER A 93 11.60 -10.73 1.01
CA SER A 93 10.42 -10.08 1.55
C SER A 93 10.68 -8.66 2.05
N ALA A 94 11.76 -8.44 2.82
CA ALA A 94 12.11 -7.11 3.33
C ALA A 94 12.40 -6.14 2.19
N LEU A 95 13.19 -6.55 1.19
CA LEU A 95 13.52 -5.73 0.03
C LEU A 95 12.28 -5.47 -0.85
N ALA A 96 11.42 -6.47 -1.05
CA ALA A 96 10.17 -6.31 -1.79
C ALA A 96 9.19 -5.37 -1.09
N ALA A 97 9.06 -5.45 0.24
CA ALA A 97 8.19 -4.57 1.02
C ALA A 97 8.70 -3.12 1.05
N LEU A 98 10.02 -2.91 1.16
CA LEU A 98 10.64 -1.59 1.02
C LEU A 98 10.45 -1.01 -0.39
N GLY A 99 10.62 -1.82 -1.43
CA GLY A 99 10.36 -1.45 -2.82
C GLY A 99 8.91 -1.05 -3.07
N LEU A 100 7.97 -1.84 -2.55
CA LEU A 100 6.53 -1.56 -2.58
C LEU A 100 6.20 -0.26 -1.83
N GLY A 101 6.80 -0.03 -0.66
CA GLY A 101 6.65 1.21 0.12
C GLY A 101 7.06 2.45 -0.68
N MET A 102 8.24 2.41 -1.31
CA MET A 102 8.71 3.49 -2.18
C MET A 102 7.80 3.69 -3.40
N PHE A 103 7.36 2.60 -4.04
CA PHE A 103 6.42 2.65 -5.17
C PHE A 103 5.08 3.30 -4.78
N GLY A 104 4.52 2.94 -3.62
CA GLY A 104 3.27 3.50 -3.11
C GLY A 104 3.33 5.03 -2.94
N GLN A 105 4.44 5.55 -2.38
CA GLN A 105 4.65 7.00 -2.25
C GLN A 105 4.73 7.72 -3.60
N VAL A 106 5.50 7.16 -4.54
CA VAL A 106 5.62 7.71 -5.90
C VAL A 106 4.27 7.71 -6.61
N ALA A 107 3.53 6.59 -6.55
CA ALA A 107 2.21 6.47 -7.16
C ALA A 107 1.20 7.46 -6.56
N PHE A 108 1.14 7.59 -5.23
CA PHE A 108 0.26 8.54 -4.56
C PHE A 108 0.53 9.99 -5.00
N HIS A 109 1.77 10.46 -4.90
CA HIS A 109 2.09 11.84 -5.24
C HIS A 109 1.93 12.15 -6.74
N LEU A 110 2.17 11.19 -7.63
CA LEU A 110 1.89 11.37 -9.06
C LEU A 110 0.38 11.52 -9.32
N LEU A 111 -0.46 10.73 -8.64
CA LEU A 111 -1.92 10.85 -8.74
C LEU A 111 -2.44 12.17 -8.13
N GLU A 112 -1.90 12.59 -7.00
CA GLU A 112 -2.21 13.86 -6.32
C GLU A 112 -1.83 15.08 -7.18
N VAL A 113 -0.65 15.06 -7.81
CA VAL A 113 -0.20 16.11 -8.74
C VAL A 113 -1.06 16.14 -10.00
N ALA A 114 -1.49 14.97 -10.51
CA ALA A 114 -2.43 14.87 -11.62
C ALA A 114 -3.88 15.26 -11.27
N GLY A 115 -4.18 15.52 -9.99
CA GLY A 115 -5.53 15.86 -9.52
C GLY A 115 -6.52 14.69 -9.55
N ALA A 116 -6.03 13.45 -9.58
CA ALA A 116 -6.87 12.26 -9.64
C ALA A 116 -7.62 12.05 -8.31
N SER A 117 -8.95 11.93 -8.38
CA SER A 117 -9.81 11.58 -7.24
C SER A 117 -10.00 10.07 -7.05
N LYS A 118 -9.60 9.27 -8.03
CA LYS A 118 -9.62 7.81 -8.01
C LYS A 118 -8.34 7.25 -8.63
N ALA A 119 -7.84 6.17 -8.07
CA ALA A 119 -6.68 5.47 -8.61
C ALA A 119 -7.05 4.67 -9.88
N PRO A 120 -6.11 4.49 -10.83
CA PRO A 120 -6.30 3.60 -11.97
C PRO A 120 -6.57 2.15 -11.54
N ALA A 121 -7.36 1.41 -12.32
CA ALA A 121 -7.81 0.06 -11.97
C ALA A 121 -6.67 -0.91 -11.58
N ALA A 122 -5.51 -0.83 -12.25
CA ALA A 122 -4.33 -1.64 -11.92
C ALA A 122 -3.77 -1.34 -10.52
N VAL A 123 -3.79 -0.08 -10.09
CA VAL A 123 -3.38 0.34 -8.74
C VAL A 123 -4.41 -0.13 -7.72
N THR A 124 -5.70 0.01 -8.02
CA THR A 124 -6.79 -0.49 -7.15
C THR A 124 -6.68 -1.99 -6.92
N VAL A 125 -6.56 -2.81 -7.98
CA VAL A 125 -6.41 -4.26 -7.86
C VAL A 125 -5.17 -4.62 -7.03
N LEU A 126 -4.02 -3.99 -7.31
CA LEU A 126 -2.79 -4.23 -6.55
C LEU A 126 -2.98 -3.94 -5.06
N VAL A 127 -3.49 -2.74 -4.72
CA VAL A 127 -3.69 -2.29 -3.33
C VAL A 127 -4.73 -3.15 -2.61
N SER A 128 -5.83 -3.51 -3.26
CA SER A 128 -6.86 -4.42 -2.70
C SER A 128 -6.34 -5.82 -2.40
N CYS A 129 -5.33 -6.32 -3.14
CA CYS A 129 -4.70 -7.61 -2.85
C CYS A 129 -3.68 -7.57 -1.69
N LEU A 130 -3.15 -6.41 -1.32
CA LEU A 130 -2.07 -6.31 -0.32
C LEU A 130 -2.42 -6.93 1.05
N PRO A 131 -3.60 -6.73 1.66
CA PRO A 131 -3.90 -7.29 2.97
C PRO A 131 -3.82 -8.83 3.01
N VAL A 132 -4.30 -9.49 1.95
CA VAL A 132 -4.29 -10.96 1.83
C VAL A 132 -2.87 -11.48 1.60
N LEU A 133 -2.11 -10.84 0.70
CA LEU A 133 -0.72 -11.18 0.42
C LEU A 133 0.16 -11.02 1.67
N VAL A 134 0.04 -9.90 2.37
CA VAL A 134 0.77 -9.59 3.60
C VAL A 134 0.47 -10.61 4.70
N LEU A 135 -0.80 -10.99 4.89
CA LEU A 135 -1.20 -12.01 5.86
C LEU A 135 -0.55 -13.37 5.55
N GLY A 136 -0.64 -13.84 4.30
CA GLY A 136 -0.06 -15.11 3.87
C GLY A 136 1.46 -15.15 4.00
N LEU A 137 2.13 -14.09 3.53
CA LEU A 137 3.59 -13.97 3.61
C LEU A 137 4.09 -13.81 5.05
N GLY A 138 3.33 -13.14 5.91
CA GLY A 138 3.58 -13.01 7.35
C GLY A 138 3.47 -14.35 8.08
N ALA A 139 2.38 -15.09 7.84
CA ALA A 139 2.16 -16.42 8.40
C ALA A 139 3.24 -17.41 7.95
N ALA A 140 3.62 -17.40 6.66
CA ALA A 140 4.69 -18.25 6.13
C ALA A 140 6.03 -17.98 6.83
N LEU A 141 6.46 -16.72 6.95
CA LEU A 141 7.69 -16.36 7.63
C LEU A 141 7.65 -16.71 9.13
N ALA A 142 6.53 -16.48 9.80
CA ALA A 142 6.36 -16.84 11.20
C ALA A 142 6.48 -18.36 11.42
N HIS A 143 5.89 -19.17 10.53
CA HIS A 143 5.99 -20.63 10.55
C HIS A 143 7.43 -21.11 10.30
N MET A 144 8.14 -20.54 9.33
CA MET A 144 9.56 -20.84 9.08
C MET A 144 10.44 -20.54 10.30
N LEU A 145 10.27 -19.36 10.92
CA LEU A 145 10.99 -18.98 12.14
C LEU A 145 10.61 -19.86 13.34
N HIS A 146 9.39 -20.39 13.41
CA HIS A 146 9.01 -21.34 14.44
C HIS A 146 9.72 -22.69 14.26
N ARG A 147 9.74 -23.22 13.02
CA ARG A 147 10.47 -24.45 12.68
C ARG A 147 11.97 -24.36 12.97
N ASP A 148 12.61 -23.25 12.61
CA ASP A 148 14.03 -23.02 12.90
C ASP A 148 14.31 -23.03 14.42
N ARG A 149 13.43 -22.43 15.25
CA ARG A 149 13.57 -22.47 16.72
C ARG A 149 13.41 -23.87 17.29
N LEU A 150 12.44 -24.65 16.80
CA LEU A 150 12.27 -26.05 17.22
C LEU A 150 13.49 -26.90 16.87
N ALA A 151 14.04 -26.74 15.66
CA ALA A 151 15.26 -27.43 15.24
C ALA A 151 16.49 -27.05 16.08
N ALA A 152 16.62 -25.77 16.47
CA ALA A 152 17.68 -25.32 17.37
C ALA A 152 17.54 -25.87 18.79
N GLN A 153 16.32 -26.12 19.28
CA GLN A 153 16.06 -26.74 20.59
C GLN A 153 16.22 -28.26 20.58
N ALA A 154 15.88 -28.93 19.47
CA ALA A 154 16.03 -30.37 19.29
C ALA A 154 17.49 -30.79 19.02
N SER A 155 18.37 -29.84 18.70
CA SER A 155 19.81 -30.09 18.61
C SER A 155 20.36 -30.37 20.01
N PRO A 156 20.84 -31.59 20.31
CA PRO A 156 21.30 -31.91 21.67
C PRO A 156 22.45 -31.00 22.05
N SER A 157 22.36 -30.39 23.24
CA SER A 157 23.50 -29.72 23.86
C SER A 157 24.67 -30.71 23.86
N PRO A 158 25.89 -30.32 23.43
CA PRO A 158 27.03 -31.20 23.52
C PRO A 158 27.15 -31.65 24.98
N ALA A 159 27.03 -32.96 25.22
CA ALA A 159 27.24 -33.52 26.53
C ALA A 159 28.62 -33.04 27.02
N PRO A 160 28.78 -32.64 28.29
CA PRO A 160 30.06 -32.20 28.79
C PRO A 160 31.06 -33.30 28.50
N ALA A 161 32.10 -32.97 27.71
CA ALA A 161 33.01 -33.94 27.14
C ALA A 161 33.48 -34.88 28.24
N ALA A 162 33.08 -36.16 28.16
CA ALA A 162 33.39 -37.14 29.18
C ALA A 162 34.91 -37.13 29.38
N ALA A 163 35.34 -36.77 30.59
CA ALA A 163 36.73 -36.48 30.86
C ALA A 163 37.57 -37.69 30.44
N THR A 164 38.41 -37.52 29.41
CA THR A 164 39.21 -38.60 28.85
C THR A 164 40.20 -39.07 29.92
N THR A 165 39.86 -40.15 30.62
CA THR A 165 40.77 -40.82 31.53
C THR A 165 41.95 -41.35 30.71
N PRO A 166 43.20 -40.93 31.00
CA PRO A 166 44.37 -41.45 30.30
C PRO A 166 44.71 -42.84 30.86
N ALA A 167 44.04 -43.87 30.37
CA ALA A 167 44.39 -45.26 30.63
C ALA A 167 45.48 -45.72 29.66
N GLY A 168 46.74 -45.63 30.09
CA GLY A 168 47.88 -46.22 29.36
C GLY A 168 48.02 -47.72 29.64
N GLY A 169 48.36 -48.51 28.63
CA GLY A 169 48.66 -49.94 28.77
C GLY A 169 48.61 -50.68 27.43
N PRO A 170 49.74 -51.12 26.85
CA PRO A 170 49.78 -51.82 25.57
C PRO A 170 49.60 -53.34 25.74
N GLY A 171 48.89 -53.98 24.80
CA GLY A 171 48.78 -55.43 24.66
C GLY A 171 48.70 -55.82 23.18
N PRO A 172 49.42 -56.86 22.70
CA PRO A 172 49.59 -57.14 21.28
C PRO A 172 48.48 -58.01 20.67
N GLY A 173 48.31 -57.93 19.35
CA GLY A 173 47.68 -58.99 18.53
C GLY A 173 48.58 -60.25 18.40
N PRO A 174 48.23 -61.30 17.64
CA PRO A 174 47.55 -61.25 16.32
C PRO A 174 46.38 -62.29 16.22
N ASP A 175 45.80 -62.73 15.09
CA ASP A 175 45.89 -62.44 13.63
C ASP A 175 44.52 -62.79 12.94
N PRO A 176 44.31 -62.62 11.60
CA PRO A 176 42.99 -62.75 10.95
C PRO A 176 42.76 -64.10 10.22
N HIS A 177 41.52 -64.32 9.71
CA HIS A 177 41.14 -64.99 8.42
C HIS A 177 39.58 -65.25 8.37
N PRO A 178 38.95 -65.69 7.25
CA PRO A 178 38.55 -64.77 6.17
C PRO A 178 37.13 -65.01 5.55
N ALA A 179 36.78 -64.14 4.58
CA ALA A 179 35.94 -64.39 3.38
C ALA A 179 34.45 -64.83 3.46
N GLY A 180 33.61 -64.21 2.61
CA GLY A 180 32.28 -64.72 2.25
C GLY A 180 31.34 -63.68 1.59
N PRO A 181 31.31 -63.54 0.25
CA PRO A 181 30.41 -62.61 -0.46
C PRO A 181 29.10 -63.27 -0.96
N GLY A 182 28.01 -62.50 -1.06
CA GLY A 182 26.73 -62.99 -1.60
C GLY A 182 25.80 -61.86 -2.10
N PRO A 183 25.35 -61.86 -3.38
CA PRO A 183 24.56 -60.77 -3.97
C PRO A 183 23.07 -61.10 -4.22
N GLY A 184 22.24 -60.06 -4.34
CA GLY A 184 20.86 -60.08 -4.87
C GLY A 184 20.32 -58.64 -4.85
N ARG A 185 20.17 -57.88 -5.95
CA ARG A 185 19.47 -58.13 -7.23
C ARG A 185 17.97 -58.41 -7.01
N GLY A 186 17.15 -57.37 -7.19
CA GLY A 186 15.71 -57.41 -6.93
C GLY A 186 14.98 -56.13 -7.32
N ALA A 187 15.00 -55.78 -8.61
CA ALA A 187 14.00 -54.89 -9.22
C ALA A 187 13.28 -55.70 -10.31
N PRO A 188 11.95 -55.60 -10.42
CA PRO A 188 11.44 -54.93 -11.61
C PRO A 188 10.22 -54.02 -11.38
N ARG A 189 10.12 -53.02 -12.27
CA ARG A 189 8.93 -52.26 -12.69
C ARG A 189 8.42 -52.95 -13.98
N PRO A 190 7.11 -53.14 -14.25
CA PRO A 190 6.17 -52.09 -14.70
C PRO A 190 4.73 -52.29 -14.13
N GLU A 191 3.62 -51.70 -14.57
CA GLU A 191 3.24 -50.95 -15.79
C GLU A 191 1.93 -50.12 -15.56
N ALA A 192 1.60 -49.19 -16.47
CA ALA A 192 0.25 -48.69 -16.89
C ALA A 192 -0.88 -48.39 -15.86
N ALA A 193 -1.88 -47.55 -16.14
CA ALA A 193 -2.10 -46.43 -17.09
C ALA A 193 -3.43 -45.72 -16.68
N PRO A 194 -3.68 -44.46 -17.07
CA PRO A 194 -4.94 -43.77 -16.77
C PRO A 194 -6.02 -43.99 -17.85
N PRO A 195 -7.29 -43.97 -17.44
CA PRO A 195 -8.32 -43.19 -18.14
C PRO A 195 -9.17 -42.38 -17.11
N ASP A 196 -10.01 -41.40 -17.43
CA ASP A 196 -10.68 -41.01 -18.68
C ASP A 196 -10.70 -39.49 -18.88
N ALA A 197 -11.11 -39.06 -20.08
CA ALA A 197 -11.25 -37.65 -20.45
C ALA A 197 -12.69 -37.32 -20.88
N VAL A 198 -13.08 -36.03 -20.71
CA VAL A 198 -14.17 -35.35 -21.46
C VAL A 198 -15.62 -35.79 -21.07
N PRO A 199 -16.69 -34.94 -21.20
CA PRO A 199 -16.77 -33.61 -21.83
C PRO A 199 -17.23 -32.45 -20.93
N ALA A 200 -16.93 -31.24 -21.38
CA ALA A 200 -17.71 -30.04 -21.08
C ALA A 200 -18.86 -29.87 -22.10
N PRO A 201 -20.06 -29.43 -21.68
CA PRO A 201 -21.09 -28.96 -22.59
C PRO A 201 -21.44 -27.48 -22.41
N GLY A 202 -21.57 -26.77 -23.53
CA GLY A 202 -22.57 -25.70 -23.68
C GLY A 202 -22.26 -24.32 -23.10
N GLY A 203 -21.44 -23.53 -23.79
CA GLY A 203 -21.63 -22.08 -23.81
C GLY A 203 -22.71 -21.68 -24.84
N PRO A 204 -23.74 -20.91 -24.49
CA PRO A 204 -24.55 -20.19 -25.46
C PRO A 204 -23.77 -18.99 -26.01
N GLY A 205 -23.91 -18.71 -27.31
CA GLY A 205 -23.22 -17.63 -28.01
C GLY A 205 -23.66 -16.20 -27.63
N PRO A 206 -23.08 -15.18 -28.29
CA PRO A 206 -23.29 -13.79 -27.92
C PRO A 206 -24.74 -13.34 -28.15
N ALA A 207 -25.34 -12.73 -27.13
CA ALA A 207 -26.58 -11.99 -27.30
C ALA A 207 -26.32 -10.79 -28.24
N LEU A 208 -27.06 -10.76 -29.34
CA LEU A 208 -27.09 -9.64 -30.29
C LEU A 208 -27.41 -8.34 -29.55
N GLY A 209 -26.55 -7.32 -29.71
CA GLY A 209 -26.80 -6.01 -29.13
C GLY A 209 -28.05 -5.36 -29.75
N PRO A 210 -28.85 -4.61 -28.96
CA PRO A 210 -29.91 -3.79 -29.54
C PRO A 210 -29.30 -2.72 -30.48
N ALA A 211 -30.03 -2.43 -31.55
CA ALA A 211 -29.62 -1.50 -32.60
C ALA A 211 -29.31 -0.09 -32.07
N PRO A 212 -28.44 0.69 -32.75
CA PRO A 212 -28.14 2.06 -32.34
C PRO A 212 -29.39 2.93 -32.30
N VAL A 213 -29.57 3.63 -31.17
CA VAL A 213 -30.57 4.70 -31.02
C VAL A 213 -30.27 5.79 -32.06
N PRO A 214 -31.26 6.33 -32.79
CA PRO A 214 -31.05 7.41 -33.73
C PRO A 214 -30.41 8.62 -33.04
N ALA A 215 -29.40 9.23 -33.68
CA ALA A 215 -28.80 10.44 -33.16
C ALA A 215 -29.85 11.57 -33.06
N PRO A 216 -29.91 12.33 -31.95
CA PRO A 216 -30.74 13.53 -31.90
C PRO A 216 -30.28 14.52 -32.98
N GLN A 217 -31.24 15.08 -33.72
CA GLN A 217 -30.95 16.08 -34.75
C GLN A 217 -30.35 17.35 -34.11
N PRO A 218 -29.52 18.11 -34.85
CA PRO A 218 -29.00 19.38 -34.35
C PRO A 218 -30.14 20.37 -34.19
N GLU A 219 -30.51 20.65 -32.93
CA GLU A 219 -31.42 21.76 -32.62
C GLU A 219 -30.77 23.08 -33.05
N SER A 220 -31.54 23.90 -33.76
CA SER A 220 -31.12 25.24 -34.18
C SER A 220 -30.79 26.11 -32.96
N PRO A 221 -29.74 26.95 -33.00
CA PRO A 221 -29.36 27.78 -31.86
C PRO A 221 -30.49 28.75 -31.49
N PRO A 222 -30.90 28.82 -30.21
CA PRO A 222 -31.90 29.78 -29.77
C PRO A 222 -31.38 31.21 -29.94
N ALA A 223 -32.24 32.09 -30.43
CA ALA A 223 -31.91 33.49 -30.66
C ALA A 223 -31.51 34.22 -29.35
N LEU A 224 -30.57 35.15 -29.46
CA LEU A 224 -30.14 36.02 -28.37
C LEU A 224 -31.32 36.89 -27.87
N VAL A 225 -31.89 36.52 -26.72
CA VAL A 225 -32.85 37.36 -25.99
C VAL A 225 -32.09 38.32 -25.08
N PRO A 226 -32.44 39.63 -25.01
CA PRO A 226 -31.66 40.60 -24.24
C PRO A 226 -31.70 40.34 -22.72
N VAL A 227 -30.57 40.52 -22.05
CA VAL A 227 -30.44 40.35 -20.59
C VAL A 227 -31.16 41.50 -19.85
N GLY A 228 -32.45 41.30 -19.60
CA GLY A 228 -33.34 42.23 -18.89
C GLY A 228 -33.67 41.80 -17.46
N ARG A 229 -32.75 42.03 -16.52
CA ARG A 229 -32.97 42.25 -15.07
C ARG A 229 -34.23 41.62 -14.42
N ALA A 230 -34.31 40.29 -14.35
CA ALA A 230 -35.22 39.59 -13.43
C ALA A 230 -34.58 38.30 -12.89
N GLY A 231 -34.42 38.20 -11.56
CA GLY A 231 -33.85 37.01 -10.90
C GLY A 231 -34.85 35.86 -10.84
N GLY A 232 -35.01 35.16 -11.98
CA GLY A 232 -36.02 34.13 -12.19
C GLY A 232 -35.84 32.85 -11.35
N PRO A 233 -36.82 31.93 -11.38
CA PRO A 233 -36.81 30.70 -10.56
C PRO A 233 -35.58 29.82 -10.79
N GLN A 234 -35.07 29.79 -12.02
CA GLN A 234 -33.93 28.97 -12.42
C GLN A 234 -32.61 29.40 -11.75
N LEU A 235 -32.31 30.71 -11.73
CA LEU A 235 -31.16 31.25 -10.99
C LEU A 235 -31.27 31.01 -9.48
N ARG A 236 -32.49 31.02 -8.92
CA ARG A 236 -32.71 30.67 -7.51
C ARG A 236 -32.50 29.17 -7.25
N ALA A 237 -32.89 28.31 -8.19
CA ALA A 237 -32.67 26.87 -8.10
C ALA A 237 -31.17 26.51 -8.22
N GLU A 238 -30.42 27.15 -9.12
CA GLU A 238 -28.97 26.97 -9.25
C GLU A 238 -28.21 27.47 -8.01
N ALA A 239 -28.58 28.64 -7.47
CA ALA A 239 -28.01 29.15 -6.22
C ALA A 239 -28.34 28.24 -5.02
N ALA A 240 -29.55 27.71 -4.95
CA ALA A 240 -29.95 26.75 -3.91
C ALA A 240 -29.18 25.42 -4.03
N ALA A 241 -29.06 24.86 -5.24
CA ALA A 241 -28.30 23.63 -5.50
C ALA A 241 -26.82 23.80 -5.14
N THR A 242 -26.21 24.94 -5.51
CA THR A 242 -24.84 25.30 -5.15
C THR A 242 -24.67 25.41 -3.63
N SER A 243 -25.62 26.02 -2.93
CA SER A 243 -25.61 26.15 -1.47
C SER A 243 -25.72 24.79 -0.77
N VAL A 244 -26.62 23.91 -1.22
CA VAL A 244 -26.76 22.54 -0.69
C VAL A 244 -25.46 21.75 -0.90
N ALA A 245 -24.88 21.79 -2.11
CA ALA A 245 -23.64 21.11 -2.41
C ALA A 245 -22.48 21.57 -1.52
N LEU A 246 -22.34 22.88 -1.27
CA LEU A 246 -21.31 23.45 -0.39
C LEU A 246 -21.46 23.02 1.07
N VAL A 247 -22.69 23.00 1.60
CA VAL A 247 -22.95 22.56 2.98
C VAL A 247 -22.61 21.07 3.15
N SER A 248 -22.88 20.24 2.14
CA SER A 248 -22.54 18.81 2.13
C SER A 248 -21.04 18.49 2.01
N LEU A 249 -20.17 19.47 1.69
CA LEU A 249 -18.73 19.23 1.64
C LEU A 249 -18.15 18.95 3.06
N PRO A 250 -17.26 17.96 3.20
CA PRO A 250 -16.83 17.46 4.51
C PRO A 250 -15.86 18.37 5.26
N SER A 251 -15.21 19.32 4.59
CA SER A 251 -14.26 20.25 5.21
C SER A 251 -14.38 21.69 4.72
N ASP A 252 -14.00 22.63 5.59
CA ASP A 252 -13.78 24.04 5.24
C ASP A 252 -12.85 24.20 4.03
N ALA A 253 -11.81 23.36 3.93
CA ALA A 253 -10.84 23.44 2.85
C ALA A 253 -11.48 23.16 1.48
N ASP A 254 -12.37 22.18 1.40
CA ASP A 254 -13.07 21.82 0.16
C ASP A 254 -14.07 22.91 -0.24
N ARG A 255 -14.78 23.48 0.74
CA ARG A 255 -15.67 24.64 0.54
C ARG A 255 -14.91 25.85 0.00
N ILE A 256 -13.73 26.14 0.56
CA ILE A 256 -12.86 27.23 0.11
C ILE A 256 -12.28 26.95 -1.30
N ARG A 257 -11.87 25.72 -1.62
CA ARG A 257 -11.42 25.37 -2.98
C ARG A 257 -12.54 25.50 -4.01
N THR A 258 -13.76 25.12 -3.66
CA THR A 258 -14.95 25.29 -4.51
C THR A 258 -15.20 26.77 -4.78
N ALA A 259 -15.18 27.61 -3.73
CA ALA A 259 -15.30 29.06 -3.87
C ALA A 259 -14.19 29.68 -4.75
N LEU A 260 -12.93 29.25 -4.59
CA LEU A 260 -11.81 29.68 -5.44
C LEU A 260 -11.91 29.19 -6.90
N THR A 261 -12.61 28.08 -7.14
CA THR A 261 -12.88 27.59 -8.50
C THR A 261 -13.90 28.49 -9.21
N VAL A 262 -14.91 28.97 -8.49
CA VAL A 262 -15.95 29.88 -9.03
C VAL A 262 -15.47 31.32 -9.14
N LEU A 263 -14.76 31.84 -8.14
CA LEU A 263 -14.28 33.23 -8.10
C LEU A 263 -12.93 33.46 -8.82
N GLY A 264 -12.25 32.38 -9.19
CA GLY A 264 -10.85 32.39 -9.64
C GLY A 264 -9.86 32.26 -8.49
N ALA A 265 -8.74 31.57 -8.74
CA ALA A 265 -7.72 31.24 -7.72
C ALA A 265 -7.04 32.48 -7.11
N ASP A 266 -7.12 33.62 -7.79
CA ASP A 266 -6.52 34.90 -7.36
C ASP A 266 -7.49 35.77 -6.55
N ALA A 267 -8.72 35.30 -6.32
CA ALA A 267 -9.73 36.01 -5.52
C ALA A 267 -9.21 36.40 -4.13
N ALA A 268 -9.57 37.61 -3.69
CA ALA A 268 -9.21 38.11 -2.38
C ALA A 268 -9.94 37.31 -1.28
N PRO A 269 -9.31 37.05 -0.11
CA PRO A 269 -9.95 36.29 0.97
C PRO A 269 -11.31 36.85 1.42
N ALA A 270 -11.52 38.18 1.32
CA ALA A 270 -12.81 38.79 1.60
C ALA A 270 -13.90 38.34 0.62
N GLN A 271 -13.62 38.34 -0.69
CA GLN A 271 -14.56 37.87 -1.72
C GLN A 271 -14.95 36.41 -1.51
N VAL A 272 -13.99 35.56 -1.12
CA VAL A 272 -14.23 34.15 -0.79
C VAL A 272 -15.13 34.00 0.44
N ILE A 273 -14.89 34.80 1.50
CA ILE A 273 -15.71 34.79 2.72
C ILE A 273 -17.13 35.27 2.42
N ASP A 274 -17.29 36.36 1.69
CA ASP A 274 -18.61 36.92 1.37
C ASP A 274 -19.40 36.00 0.43
N TRP A 275 -18.73 35.36 -0.55
CA TRP A 275 -19.37 34.35 -1.40
C TRP A 275 -19.83 33.12 -0.60
N LEU A 276 -19.00 32.59 0.30
CA LEU A 276 -19.40 31.47 1.16
C LEU A 276 -20.56 31.85 2.08
N ARG A 277 -20.53 33.06 2.68
CA ARG A 277 -21.62 33.59 3.51
C ARG A 277 -22.93 33.68 2.73
N ASN A 278 -22.89 34.15 1.49
CA ASN A 278 -24.07 34.25 0.61
C ASN A 278 -24.66 32.88 0.24
N HIS A 279 -23.90 31.79 0.39
CA HIS A 279 -24.36 30.39 0.21
C HIS A 279 -24.60 29.66 1.55
N GLY A 280 -24.78 30.40 2.65
CA GLY A 280 -25.10 29.85 3.98
C GLY A 280 -23.92 29.18 4.71
N VAL A 281 -22.69 29.32 4.22
CA VAL A 281 -21.49 28.71 4.78
C VAL A 281 -20.68 29.74 5.57
N SER A 282 -20.43 29.46 6.85
CA SER A 282 -19.47 30.20 7.67
C SER A 282 -18.15 29.42 7.76
N VAL A 283 -17.02 30.11 7.54
CA VAL A 283 -15.67 29.57 7.66
C VAL A 283 -14.76 30.57 8.39
N ALA A 284 -13.79 30.06 9.16
CA ALA A 284 -12.85 30.94 9.87
C ALA A 284 -11.96 31.72 8.86
N PRO A 285 -11.79 33.05 8.99
CA PRO A 285 -10.95 33.83 8.06
C PRO A 285 -9.49 33.36 7.98
N ALA A 286 -8.98 32.73 9.04
CA ALA A 286 -7.67 32.09 9.05
C ALA A 286 -7.59 30.88 8.09
N ASN A 287 -8.64 30.06 8.03
CA ASN A 287 -8.74 28.91 7.12
C ASN A 287 -8.70 29.40 5.67
N VAL A 288 -9.47 30.44 5.34
CA VAL A 288 -9.49 31.06 4.00
C VAL A 288 -8.11 31.56 3.60
N LYS A 289 -7.45 32.36 4.44
CA LYS A 289 -6.08 32.84 4.19
C LYS A 289 -5.08 31.70 3.98
N SER A 290 -5.17 30.63 4.78
CA SER A 290 -4.29 29.45 4.70
C SER A 290 -4.49 28.64 3.41
N VAL A 291 -5.74 28.38 3.02
CA VAL A 291 -6.06 27.63 1.80
C VAL A 291 -5.73 28.46 0.55
N SER A 292 -6.16 29.72 0.45
CA SER A 292 -5.83 30.58 -0.70
C SER A 292 -4.31 30.79 -0.88
N ARG A 293 -3.52 30.80 0.21
CA ARG A 293 -2.06 30.82 0.11
C ARG A 293 -1.51 29.52 -0.48
N ARG A 294 -2.02 28.37 -0.04
CA ARG A 294 -1.58 27.05 -0.55
C ARG A 294 -1.93 26.86 -2.02
N GLU A 295 -3.14 27.23 -2.46
CA GLU A 295 -3.54 27.11 -3.87
C GLU A 295 -2.69 28.02 -4.78
N ARG A 296 -2.36 29.25 -4.35
CA ARG A 296 -1.43 30.13 -5.09
C ARG A 296 -0.03 29.53 -5.22
N VAL A 297 0.51 28.91 -4.15
CA VAL A 297 1.80 28.22 -4.21
C VAL A 297 1.74 27.01 -5.15
N ARG A 298 0.69 26.18 -5.05
CA ARG A 298 0.48 25.02 -5.93
C ARG A 298 0.42 25.43 -7.41
N ARG A 299 -0.30 26.51 -7.72
CA ARG A 299 -0.38 27.07 -9.07
C ARG A 299 0.97 27.59 -9.56
N ALA A 300 1.69 28.36 -8.76
CA ALA A 300 3.02 28.86 -9.13
C ALA A 300 4.02 27.71 -9.38
N GLN A 301 3.92 26.60 -8.63
CA GLN A 301 4.69 25.38 -8.87
C GLN A 301 4.29 24.70 -10.19
N ALA A 302 2.98 24.56 -10.47
CA ALA A 302 2.50 23.99 -11.73
C ALA A 302 2.94 24.82 -12.96
N GLU A 303 2.88 26.16 -12.86
CA GLU A 303 3.36 27.07 -13.90
C GLU A 303 4.89 27.07 -14.06
N SER A 304 5.64 26.75 -13.00
CA SER A 304 7.08 26.51 -13.07
C SER A 304 7.39 25.21 -13.82
N LEU A 305 6.72 24.11 -13.44
CA LEU A 305 6.87 22.80 -14.09
C LEU A 305 6.47 22.85 -15.57
N GLY A 306 5.34 23.49 -15.91
CA GLY A 306 4.90 23.66 -17.30
C GLY A 306 5.90 24.45 -18.16
N ARG A 307 6.59 25.45 -17.58
CA ARG A 307 7.68 26.17 -18.26
C ARG A 307 8.92 25.29 -18.45
N VAL A 308 9.32 24.49 -17.46
CA VAL A 308 10.45 23.55 -17.59
C VAL A 308 10.19 22.51 -18.67
N VAL A 309 8.98 21.93 -18.72
CA VAL A 309 8.57 21.00 -19.79
C VAL A 309 8.62 21.70 -21.15
N SER A 310 8.02 22.88 -21.29
CA SER A 310 7.99 23.65 -22.55
C SER A 310 9.38 24.03 -23.06
N LEU A 311 10.32 24.37 -22.17
CA LEU A 311 11.71 24.66 -22.50
C LEU A 311 12.49 23.41 -22.92
N THR A 312 12.13 22.24 -22.37
CA THR A 312 12.73 20.96 -22.74
C THR A 312 12.29 20.55 -24.15
N THR A 313 10.99 20.63 -24.45
CA THR A 313 10.43 20.27 -25.77
C THR A 313 10.97 21.14 -26.91
N ARG A 314 11.18 22.45 -26.68
CA ARG A 314 11.79 23.33 -27.70
C ARG A 314 13.27 23.08 -27.98
N ARG A 315 13.94 22.28 -27.15
CA ARG A 315 15.37 21.95 -27.33
C ARG A 315 15.60 20.64 -28.08
N THR A 316 14.52 19.97 -28.50
CA THR A 316 14.54 18.65 -29.14
C THR A 316 13.95 18.62 -30.56
N GLU A 317 13.56 19.77 -31.12
CA GLU A 317 13.33 19.89 -32.56
C GLU A 317 14.63 20.34 -33.26
N PRO A 318 15.09 19.64 -34.32
CA PRO A 318 16.34 19.90 -35.02
C PRO A 318 16.26 21.05 -36.04
#